data_AF-A0A7Z9ISN8-F1
#
_entry.id   AF-A0A7Z9ISN8-F1
#
_cell.length_a   1.000
_cell.length_b   1.000
_cell.length_c   1.000
_cell.angle_alpha   90.00
_cell.angle_beta   90.00
_cell.angle_gamma   90.00
#
_symmetry.space_group_name_H-M   'P 1'
#
loop_
_entity.id
_entity.type
_entity.pdbx_description
1 polymer ?
#
loop_
_entity_poly.entity_id
_entity_poly.type
_entity_poly.pdbx_seq_one_letter_code
_entity_poly.pdbx_strand_id
1 'polypeptide(L)' 'AEKNYNIKVNVSGGGLTGQAGAIRLGISRALLNINSDYRPVLKSKGFLTRDARKVERKKPGQPGARKKFQFSKR' A
#
# COMPACT_ATOMS: atom_id res chain seq x y z
N ALA A 1 -17.84 -4.37 23.42
CA ALA A 1 -16.98 -4.36 22.22
C ALA A 1 -17.87 -4.02 21.04
N GLU A 2 -17.87 -2.75 20.63
CA GLU A 2 -18.85 -2.18 19.69
C GLU A 2 -18.70 -2.78 18.28
N LYS A 3 -19.64 -3.66 17.92
CA LYS A 3 -19.80 -4.25 16.59
C LYS A 3 -20.71 -3.36 15.73
N ASN A 4 -20.30 -2.13 15.43
CA ASN A 4 -21.14 -1.22 14.65
C ASN A 4 -21.11 -1.50 13.14
N TYR A 5 -20.05 -2.14 12.63
CA TYR A 5 -19.89 -2.40 11.20
C TYR A 5 -19.41 -3.83 10.92
N ASN A 6 -19.98 -4.45 9.89
CA ASN A 6 -19.52 -5.72 9.34
C ASN A 6 -18.82 -5.46 7.99
N ILE A 7 -17.62 -5.98 7.82
CA ILE A 7 -16.75 -5.68 6.67
C ILE A 7 -16.47 -6.97 5.92
N LYS A 8 -16.98 -7.08 4.69
CA LYS A 8 -16.66 -8.15 3.73
C LYS A 8 -15.85 -7.53 2.59
N VAL A 9 -14.67 -8.10 2.29
CA VAL A 9 -13.77 -7.55 1.27
C VAL A 9 -13.25 -8.67 0.38
N ASN A 10 -13.28 -8.43 -0.93
CA ASN A 10 -12.61 -9.28 -1.92
C ASN A 10 -11.28 -8.63 -2.28
N VAL A 11 -10.19 -9.38 -2.23
CA VAL A 11 -8.85 -8.93 -2.62
C VAL A 11 -8.20 -9.97 -3.53
N SER A 12 -7.44 -9.50 -4.51
CA SER A 12 -6.75 -10.36 -5.49
C SER A 12 -5.39 -9.77 -5.87
N GLY A 13 -4.40 -10.64 -6.10
CA GLY A 13 -3.05 -10.26 -6.48
C GLY A 13 -2.17 -9.80 -5.32
N GLY A 14 -0.87 -9.64 -5.60
CA GLY A 14 0.13 -9.27 -4.59
C GLY A 14 0.37 -10.35 -3.51
N GLY A 15 0.89 -9.93 -2.36
CA GLY A 15 1.05 -10.77 -1.17
C GLY A 15 0.23 -10.25 0.02
N LEU A 16 0.23 -10.99 1.13
CA LEU A 16 -0.59 -10.70 2.32
C LEU A 16 -0.43 -9.27 2.86
N THR A 17 0.81 -8.78 2.92
CA THR A 17 1.11 -7.42 3.39
C THR A 17 0.57 -6.33 2.47
N GLY A 18 0.68 -6.53 1.15
CA GLY A 18 0.12 -5.63 0.14
C GLY A 18 -1.41 -5.62 0.17
N GLN A 19 -2.03 -6.79 0.34
CA GLN A 19 -3.47 -6.93 0.49
C GLN A 19 -3.99 -6.23 1.75
N ALA A 20 -3.32 -6.41 2.89
CA ALA A 20 -3.66 -5.69 4.13
C ALA A 20 -3.62 -4.16 3.94
N GLY A 21 -2.60 -3.66 3.24
CA GLY A 21 -2.49 -2.23 2.90
C GLY A 21 -3.64 -1.74 2.00
N ALA A 22 -4.03 -2.55 1.01
CA ALA A 22 -5.14 -2.25 0.12
C ALA A 22 -6.49 -2.23 0.86
N ILE A 23 -6.74 -3.21 1.73
CA ILE A 23 -7.93 -3.29 2.57
C ILE A 23 -8.04 -2.05 3.46
N ARG A 24 -6.94 -1.66 4.12
CA ARG A 24 -6.89 -0.47 4.99
C ARG A 24 -7.29 0.82 4.25
N LEU A 25 -6.78 1.01 3.03
CA LEU A 25 -7.13 2.17 2.21
C LEU A 25 -8.61 2.12 1.79
N GLY A 26 -9.12 0.93 1.44
CA GLY A 26 -10.54 0.72 1.11
C GLY A 26 -11.48 1.07 2.26
N ILE A 27 -11.19 0.58 3.47
CA ILE A 27 -11.96 0.88 4.68
C ILE A 27 -11.94 2.38 4.98
N SER A 28 -10.77 3.02 4.86
CA SER A 28 -10.63 4.45 5.12
C SER A 28 -11.46 5.32 4.16
N ARG A 29 -11.56 4.89 2.89
CA ARG A 29 -12.44 5.54 1.90
C ARG A 29 -13.92 5.27 2.17
N ALA A 30 -14.27 4.05 2.58
CA ALA A 30 -15.65 3.73 2.96
C ALA A 30 -16.12 4.56 4.16
N LEU A 31 -15.26 4.76 5.17
CA LEU A 31 -15.57 5.60 6.33
C LEU A 31 -15.80 7.07 5.96
N LEU A 32 -15.03 7.61 5.00
CA LEU A 32 -15.24 8.97 4.50
C LEU A 32 -16.58 9.16 3.79
N ASN A 33 -17.08 8.11 3.10
CA ASN A 33 -18.39 8.17 2.45
C ASN A 33 -19.54 8.14 3.46
N ILE A 34 -19.32 7.55 4.64
CA ILE A 34 -20.33 7.51 5.71
C ILE A 34 -20.37 8.87 6.44
N ASN A 35 -19.21 9.39 6.83
CA ASN A 35 -19.11 10.71 7.44
C ASN A 35 -17.80 11.41 7.05
N SER A 36 -17.92 12.61 6.49
CA SER A 36 -16.81 13.48 6.12
C SER A 36 -15.98 13.98 7.30
N ASP A 37 -16.54 14.01 8.51
CA ASP A 37 -15.90 14.51 9.73
C ASP A 37 -14.72 13.63 10.18
N TYR A 38 -14.65 12.40 9.69
CA TYR A 38 -13.53 11.50 9.97
C TYR A 38 -12.26 11.86 9.19
N ARG A 39 -12.34 12.75 8.19
CA ARG A 39 -11.20 13.16 7.36
C ARG A 39 -10.00 13.70 8.14
N PRO A 40 -10.12 14.66 9.08
CA PRO A 40 -8.99 15.14 9.87
C PRO A 40 -8.27 14.02 10.62
N VAL A 41 -9.03 13.09 11.24
CA VAL A 41 -8.48 11.96 12.01
C VAL A 41 -7.79 10.94 11.10
N LEU A 42 -8.38 10.63 9.94
CA LEU A 42 -7.81 9.68 8.98
C LEU A 42 -6.57 10.26 8.27
N LYS A 43 -6.56 11.57 8.02
CA LYS A 43 -5.44 12.26 7.39
C LYS A 43 -4.25 12.39 8.34
N SER A 44 -4.48 12.70 9.61
CA SER A 44 -3.39 12.77 10.61
C SER A 44 -2.70 11.41 10.79
N LYS A 45 -3.45 10.30 10.69
CA LYS A 45 -2.91 8.93 10.72
C LYS A 45 -2.35 8.43 9.38
N GLY A 46 -2.45 9.22 8.31
CA GLY A 46 -1.88 8.88 7.00
C GLY A 46 -2.61 7.76 6.23
N PHE A 47 -3.86 7.44 6.57
CA PHE A 47 -4.59 6.31 5.96
C PHE A 47 -5.23 6.61 4.60
N LEU A 48 -5.29 7.88 4.21
CA LEU A 48 -5.91 8.32 2.95
C LEU A 48 -4.94 8.30 1.76
N THR A 49 -3.63 8.30 2.02
CA THR A 49 -2.62 8.34 0.97
C THR A 49 -2.38 6.94 0.41
N ARG A 50 -2.50 6.78 -0.91
CA ARG A 50 -2.12 5.54 -1.59
C ARG A 50 -0.59 5.39 -1.57
N ASP A 51 -0.09 4.22 -1.16
CA ASP A 51 1.32 3.89 -1.34
C ASP A 51 1.61 3.63 -2.83
N ALA A 52 2.41 4.51 -3.43
CA ALA A 52 2.80 4.43 -4.84
C ALA A 52 4.07 3.60 -5.08
N ARG A 53 4.74 3.14 -4.00
CA ARG A 53 5.96 2.34 -4.11
C ARG A 53 5.66 1.03 -4.84
N LYS A 54 6.50 0.72 -5.82
CA LYS A 54 6.44 -0.51 -6.61
C LYS A 54 7.85 -1.03 -6.83
N VAL A 55 7.96 -2.31 -7.18
CA VAL A 55 9.24 -2.91 -7.55
C VAL A 55 9.80 -2.16 -8.76
N GLU A 56 11.01 -1.64 -8.63
CA GLU A 56 11.72 -1.01 -9.74
C GLU A 56 12.10 -2.08 -10.76
N ARG A 57 11.93 -1.77 -12.05
CA ARG A 57 12.26 -2.71 -13.13
C ARG A 57 13.76 -3.03 -13.14
N LYS A 58 14.10 -4.23 -13.64
CA LYS A 58 15.49 -4.58 -13.96
C LYS A 58 16.02 -3.69 -15.10
N LYS A 59 17.25 -3.22 -14.98
CA LYS A 59 17.94 -2.46 -16.04
C LYS A 59 18.85 -3.40 -16.84
N PRO A 60 18.94 -3.25 -18.18
CA PRO A 60 19.88 -4.03 -18.99
C PRO A 60 21.33 -3.82 -18.49
N GLY A 61 22.14 -4.88 -18.54
CA GLY A 61 23.53 -4.83 -18.05
C GLY A 61 23.67 -4.84 -16.52
N GLN A 62 22.60 -5.12 -15.77
CA GLN A 62 22.64 -5.23 -14.31
C GLN A 62 21.97 -6.53 -13.81
N PRO A 63 22.48 -7.17 -12.75
CA PRO A 63 21.83 -8.34 -12.14
C PRO A 63 20.48 -8.01 -11.47
N GLY A 64 20.24 -6.74 -11.08
CA GLY A 64 18.98 -6.31 -10.48
C GLY A 64 18.53 -4.92 -10.93
N ALA A 65 17.65 -4.27 -10.16
CA ALA A 65 17.18 -2.92 -10.48
C ALA A 65 18.28 -1.83 -10.35
N ARG A 66 19.17 -2.01 -9.36
CA ARG A 66 20.30 -1.09 -9.09
C ARG A 66 21.62 -1.80 -8.78
N LYS A 67 21.58 -3.10 -8.47
CA LYS A 67 22.77 -3.89 -8.16
C LYS A 67 23.66 -3.94 -9.40
N LYS A 68 24.94 -3.57 -9.25
CA LYS A 68 25.95 -3.71 -10.30
C LYS A 68 26.72 -5.01 -10.13
N PHE A 69 27.30 -5.53 -11.21
CA PHE A 69 28.27 -6.62 -11.12
C PHE A 69 29.52 -6.15 -10.35
N GLN A 70 30.25 -7.09 -9.77
CA GLN A 70 31.56 -6.79 -9.20
C GLN A 70 32.47 -6.28 -10.32
N PHE A 71 33.14 -5.17 -10.05
CA PHE A 71 34.05 -4.53 -10.99
C PHE A 71 35.49 -4.74 -10.51
N SER A 72 36.34 -5.38 -11.30
CA SER A 72 37.80 -5.36 -11.08
C SER A 72 38.42 -4.24 -11.89
N LYS A 73 39.34 -3.49 -11.28
CA LYS A 73 40.05 -2.40 -11.95
C LYS A 73 41.20 -2.93 -12.82
N ARG A 74 41.87 -3.98 -12.35
CA ARG A 74 42.98 -4.70 -12.97
C ARG A 74 42.96 -6.14 -12.49
#